data_AF-A0A6I9NH80-F1
#
_entry.id   AF-A0A6I9NH80-F1
#
_cell.length_a   1.000
_cell.length_b   1.000
_cell.length_c   1.000
_cell.angle_alpha   90.00
_cell.angle_beta   90.00
_cell.angle_gamma   90.00
#
_symmetry.space_group_name_H-M   'P 1'
#
loop_
_entity.id
_entity.type
_entity.pdbx_description
1 polymer ?
#
loop_
_entity_poly.entity_id
_entity_poly.type
_entity_poly.pdbx_seq_one_letter_code
_entity_poly.pdbx_strand_id
1 'polypeptide(L)'
;MWRKASAAALLALAVGYFYLGGSELPEQILTYIGLPNIQTPPESQKGLEQVVSSAWETLITLPTRQWSRVAVGVNACVDVVVSGVGLLQALAVDPGSGLNHEVLHSKEDLKEAFIHYMERGAAAERFFSDSEVFQRIARAAAEYPGAKLYVGGNAALIAQKLATYPDLVVQYHVHTSVVNS
;
A
#
# COMPACT_ATOMS: atom_id res chain seq x y z
N MET A 1 54.03 22.85 20.24
CA MET A 1 53.30 21.66 19.75
C MET A 1 52.73 20.78 20.86
N TRP A 2 53.22 20.87 22.11
CA TRP A 2 52.72 20.05 23.24
C TRP A 2 51.26 20.25 23.64
N ARG A 3 50.72 21.48 23.58
CA ARG A 3 49.33 21.75 24.01
C ARG A 3 48.28 20.96 23.22
N LYS A 4 48.53 20.70 21.93
CA LYS A 4 47.63 19.91 21.08
C LYS A 4 47.73 18.41 21.38
N ALA A 5 48.94 17.92 21.67
CA ALA A 5 49.16 16.53 22.07
C ALA A 5 48.55 16.22 23.44
N SER A 6 48.67 17.15 24.40
CA SER A 6 48.03 17.02 25.73
C SER A 6 46.51 17.02 25.64
N ALA A 7 45.93 17.86 24.76
CA ALA A 7 44.48 17.88 24.53
C ALA A 7 43.98 16.57 23.91
N ALA A 8 44.71 16.02 22.94
CA ALA A 8 44.36 14.75 22.31
C ALA A 8 44.47 13.57 23.30
N ALA A 9 45.50 13.56 24.16
CA ALA A 9 45.67 12.54 25.19
C ALA A 9 44.56 12.57 26.25
N LEU A 10 44.14 13.77 26.67
CA LEU A 10 43.01 13.93 27.61
C LEU A 10 41.68 13.48 27.00
N LEU A 11 41.45 13.76 25.72
CA LEU A 11 40.26 13.28 25.00
C LEU A 11 40.25 11.76 24.87
N ALA A 12 41.38 11.15 24.53
CA ALA A 12 41.49 9.69 24.42
C ALA A 12 41.28 8.99 25.78
N LEU A 13 41.80 9.56 26.87
CA LEU A 13 41.57 9.05 28.22
C LEU A 13 40.12 9.22 28.68
N ALA A 14 39.48 10.35 28.35
CA ALA A 14 38.06 10.57 28.66
C ALA A 14 37.17 9.57 27.91
N VAL A 15 37.40 9.36 26.60
CA VAL A 15 36.65 8.38 25.80
C VAL A 15 36.89 6.96 26.30
N GLY A 16 38.14 6.60 26.61
CA GLY A 16 38.47 5.30 27.19
C GLY A 16 37.82 5.07 28.56
N TYR A 17 37.74 6.11 29.40
CA TYR A 17 37.05 6.07 30.69
C TYR A 17 35.53 5.87 30.52
N PHE A 18 34.90 6.54 29.56
CA PHE A 18 33.48 6.35 29.23
C PHE A 18 33.17 4.97 28.62
N TYR A 19 34.13 4.34 27.94
CA TYR A 19 33.94 3.02 27.33
C TYR A 19 34.16 1.85 28.30
N LEU A 20 35.00 2.04 29.32
CA LEU A 20 35.33 1.03 30.34
C LEU A 20 34.48 1.15 31.60
N GLY A 21 33.93 2.34 31.91
CA GLY A 21 32.96 2.56 32.97
C GLY A 21 31.54 2.28 32.46
N GLY A 22 30.95 1.18 32.91
CA GLY A 22 29.62 0.71 32.51
C GLY A 22 28.53 1.80 32.48
N SER A 23 27.58 1.57 31.57
CA SER A 23 26.46 2.41 31.17
C SER A 23 25.50 2.78 32.31
N GLU A 24 25.87 3.73 33.16
CA GLU A 24 24.91 4.55 33.91
C GLU A 24 25.43 5.98 33.98
N LEU A 25 25.10 6.77 32.95
CA LEU A 25 25.28 8.21 33.00
C LEU A 25 24.20 8.80 33.91
N PRO A 26 24.56 9.56 34.97
CA PRO A 26 23.58 10.31 35.74
C PRO A 26 22.85 11.27 34.80
N GLU A 27 21.51 11.25 34.80
CA GLU A 27 20.64 12.07 33.93
C GLU A 27 20.97 13.58 33.92
N GLN A 28 21.74 14.04 34.90
CA GLN A 28 22.20 15.41 35.05
C GLN A 28 23.16 15.89 33.95
N ILE A 29 23.84 14.98 33.22
CA ILE A 29 24.78 15.37 32.14
C ILE A 29 24.04 15.63 30.81
N LEU A 30 22.89 14.99 30.59
CA LEU A 30 22.05 15.26 29.41
C LEU A 30 21.51 16.70 29.41
N THR A 31 21.42 17.34 30.58
CA THR A 31 20.97 18.73 30.72
C THR A 31 22.01 19.75 30.27
N TYR A 32 23.30 19.39 30.19
CA TYR A 32 24.40 20.30 29.82
C TYR A 32 24.83 20.20 28.35
N ILE A 33 24.45 19.12 27.65
CA ILE A 33 24.55 19.05 26.19
C ILE A 33 23.39 19.87 25.64
N GLY A 34 23.63 21.17 25.47
CA GLY A 34 22.64 22.14 25.00
C GLY A 34 22.04 21.76 23.64
N LEU A 35 20.98 20.97 23.68
CA LEU A 35 19.85 21.18 22.79
C LEU A 35 19.25 22.54 23.19
N PRO A 36 18.98 23.44 22.23
CA PRO A 36 18.31 24.69 22.56
C PRO A 36 17.03 24.34 23.31
N ASN A 37 16.86 24.97 24.46
CA ASN A 37 15.71 24.89 25.34
C ASN A 37 14.42 24.90 24.50
N ILE A 38 13.90 23.71 24.18
CA ILE A 38 12.53 23.56 23.74
C ILE A 38 11.75 23.86 25.01
N GLN A 39 11.40 25.13 25.19
CA GLN A 39 10.26 25.49 26.00
C GLN A 39 9.12 24.68 25.42
N THR A 40 8.84 23.51 25.99
CA THR A 40 7.60 22.81 25.76
C THR A 40 6.53 23.80 26.20
N PRO A 41 5.69 24.30 25.28
CA PRO A 41 4.42 24.90 25.70
C PRO A 41 3.69 23.86 26.56
N PRO A 42 2.64 24.22 27.30
CA PRO A 42 1.71 23.20 27.79
C PRO A 42 1.05 22.57 26.57
N GLU A 43 1.75 21.66 25.88
CA GLU A 43 1.25 20.89 24.78
C GLU A 43 0.21 19.97 25.39
N SER A 44 -1.06 20.30 25.14
CA SER A 44 -2.10 19.29 25.03
C SER A 44 -1.46 18.11 24.30
N GLN A 45 -1.31 16.97 24.98
CA GLN A 45 -0.60 15.78 24.51
C GLN A 45 -0.90 15.53 23.03
N LYS A 46 -0.04 16.03 22.13
CA LYS A 46 -0.19 15.77 20.71
C LYS A 46 0.23 14.32 20.53
N GLY A 47 -0.65 13.52 19.95
CA GLY A 47 -0.36 12.10 19.68
C GLY A 47 0.92 11.99 18.85
N LEU A 48 1.65 10.87 19.00
CA LEU A 48 2.87 10.61 18.24
C LEU A 48 2.63 10.77 16.72
N GLU A 49 1.46 10.35 16.25
CA GLU A 49 1.01 10.48 14.86
C GLU A 49 0.93 11.94 14.43
N GLN A 50 0.51 12.86 15.31
CA GLN A 50 0.45 14.29 15.01
C GLN A 50 1.85 14.88 14.90
N VAL A 51 2.77 14.46 15.76
CA VAL A 51 4.18 14.87 15.68
C VAL A 51 4.78 14.41 14.34
N VAL A 52 4.59 13.14 13.97
CA VAL A 52 5.10 12.59 12.70
C VAL A 52 4.47 13.29 11.50
N SER A 53 3.14 13.47 11.49
CA SER A 53 2.44 14.16 10.39
C SER A 53 2.97 15.59 10.21
N SER A 54 3.15 16.33 11.30
CA SER A 54 3.67 17.70 11.24
C SER A 54 5.11 17.77 10.69
N ALA A 55 5.93 16.77 11.02
CA ALA A 55 7.28 16.66 10.48
C ALA A 55 7.25 16.37 8.96
N TRP A 56 6.37 15.48 8.50
CA TRP A 56 6.19 15.20 7.07
C TRP A 56 5.66 16.41 6.29
N GLU A 57 4.70 17.15 6.83
CA GLU A 57 4.19 18.39 6.24
C GLU A 57 5.30 19.43 6.05
N THR A 58 6.26 19.46 6.98
CA THR A 58 7.40 20.39 6.90
C THR A 58 8.47 19.92 5.91
N LEU A 59 8.71 18.60 5.81
CA LEU A 59 9.85 18.04 5.08
C LEU A 59 9.54 17.63 3.62
N ILE A 60 8.29 17.30 3.29
CA ILE A 60 7.92 16.82 1.95
C ILE A 60 7.63 18.03 1.05
N THR A 61 8.61 18.40 0.24
CA THR A 61 8.49 19.46 -0.77
C THR A 61 8.77 18.94 -2.17
N LEU A 62 8.17 19.56 -3.19
CA LEU A 62 8.45 19.21 -4.60
C LEU A 62 9.91 19.46 -4.98
N PRO A 63 10.50 18.63 -5.86
CA PRO A 63 11.84 18.86 -6.37
C PRO A 63 11.88 20.11 -7.28
N THR A 64 13.07 20.70 -7.42
CA THR A 64 13.31 21.87 -8.29
C THR A 64 13.08 21.58 -9.77
N ARG A 65 13.34 20.34 -10.21
CA ARG A 65 13.03 19.86 -11.55
C ARG A 65 11.89 18.86 -11.47
N GLN A 66 10.80 19.18 -12.14
CA GLN A 66 9.61 18.35 -12.19
C GLN A 66 9.43 17.77 -13.59
N TRP A 67 8.81 16.61 -13.66
CA TRP A 67 8.42 15.99 -14.93
C TRP A 67 7.22 16.74 -15.50
N SER A 68 7.23 17.03 -16.80
CA SER A 68 6.08 17.58 -17.50
C SER A 68 5.22 16.52 -18.19
N ARG A 69 5.82 15.36 -18.47
CA ARG A 69 5.19 14.22 -19.16
C ARG A 69 5.68 12.92 -18.58
N VAL A 70 4.79 11.94 -18.47
CA VAL A 70 5.11 10.56 -18.05
C VAL A 70 4.29 9.56 -18.86
N ALA A 71 4.93 8.47 -19.27
CA ALA A 71 4.27 7.33 -19.90
C ALA A 71 4.17 6.16 -18.92
N VAL A 72 2.99 5.53 -18.84
CA VAL A 72 2.71 4.43 -17.90
C VAL A 72 1.96 3.31 -18.63
N GLY A 73 2.31 2.05 -18.36
CA GLY A 73 1.70 0.86 -18.96
C GLY A 73 2.29 -0.43 -18.36
N VAL A 74 1.73 -1.61 -18.64
CA VAL A 74 0.64 -1.90 -19.59
C VAL A 74 -0.65 -2.45 -18.95
N ASN A 75 -0.60 -2.90 -17.69
CA ASN A 75 -1.72 -3.61 -17.09
C ASN A 75 -2.81 -2.68 -16.53
N ALA A 76 -4.04 -2.87 -17.02
CA ALA A 76 -5.25 -2.22 -16.53
C ALA A 76 -6.38 -3.24 -16.45
N CYS A 77 -7.20 -3.16 -15.41
CA CYS A 77 -8.45 -3.88 -15.26
C CYS A 77 -9.50 -3.02 -14.55
N VAL A 78 -10.72 -3.52 -14.45
CA VAL A 78 -11.78 -2.96 -13.61
C VAL A 78 -12.08 -3.99 -12.54
N ASP A 79 -11.85 -3.62 -11.28
CA ASP A 79 -12.11 -4.50 -10.15
C ASP A 79 -13.56 -4.28 -9.72
N VAL A 80 -14.35 -5.35 -9.75
CA VAL A 80 -15.76 -5.33 -9.37
C VAL A 80 -15.91 -6.06 -8.04
N VAL A 81 -16.24 -5.31 -6.99
CA VAL A 81 -16.45 -5.86 -5.64
C VAL A 81 -17.95 -5.95 -5.38
N VAL A 82 -18.43 -7.17 -5.17
CA VAL A 82 -19.84 -7.50 -4.94
C VAL A 82 -20.00 -8.54 -3.84
N SER A 83 -21.23 -8.66 -3.32
CA SER A 83 -21.59 -9.82 -2.48
C SER A 83 -21.55 -11.09 -3.32
N GLY A 84 -20.69 -12.04 -2.96
CA GLY A 84 -20.59 -13.31 -3.70
C GLY A 84 -21.89 -14.12 -3.66
N VAL A 85 -22.57 -14.16 -2.51
CA VAL A 85 -23.89 -14.79 -2.39
C VAL A 85 -24.93 -14.07 -3.26
N GLY A 86 -24.94 -12.74 -3.23
CA GLY A 86 -25.87 -11.93 -4.03
C GLY A 86 -25.65 -12.13 -5.54
N LEU A 87 -24.39 -12.24 -5.97
CA LEU A 87 -24.04 -12.53 -7.35
C LEU A 87 -24.53 -13.92 -7.78
N LEU A 88 -24.30 -14.96 -6.97
CA LEU A 88 -24.77 -16.31 -7.29
C LEU A 88 -26.31 -16.38 -7.39
N GLN A 89 -27.02 -15.67 -6.51
CA GLN A 89 -28.47 -15.53 -6.58
C GLN A 89 -28.92 -14.81 -7.86
N ALA A 90 -28.25 -13.71 -8.24
CA ALA A 90 -28.54 -12.98 -9.46
C ALA A 90 -28.25 -13.80 -10.73
N LEU A 91 -27.31 -14.74 -10.66
CA LEU A 91 -27.03 -15.69 -11.74
C LEU A 91 -28.01 -16.87 -11.81
N ALA A 92 -29.02 -16.90 -10.92
CA ALA A 92 -30.01 -17.96 -10.78
C ALA A 92 -29.38 -19.34 -10.57
N VAL A 93 -28.34 -19.41 -9.73
CA VAL A 93 -27.66 -20.66 -9.40
C VAL A 93 -28.21 -21.23 -8.09
N ASP A 94 -28.67 -22.47 -8.12
CA ASP A 94 -29.21 -23.15 -6.94
C ASP A 94 -28.11 -23.47 -5.91
N PRO A 95 -28.42 -23.38 -4.60
CA PRO A 95 -27.50 -23.81 -3.55
C PRO A 95 -27.08 -25.27 -3.71
N GLY A 96 -25.83 -25.60 -3.37
CA GLY A 96 -25.30 -26.95 -3.48
C GLY A 96 -24.10 -27.19 -2.56
N SER A 97 -23.34 -28.24 -2.84
CA SER A 97 -22.10 -28.54 -2.12
C SER A 97 -20.92 -27.71 -2.63
N GLY A 98 -19.96 -27.43 -1.76
CA GLY A 98 -18.69 -26.82 -2.13
C GLY A 98 -17.67 -27.85 -2.63
N LEU A 99 -17.03 -27.56 -3.76
CA LEU A 99 -15.92 -28.33 -4.32
C LEU A 99 -14.86 -27.36 -4.85
N ASN A 100 -13.58 -27.64 -4.58
CA ASN A 100 -12.50 -26.84 -5.13
C ASN A 100 -12.30 -27.20 -6.62
N HIS A 101 -12.23 -26.17 -7.45
CA HIS A 101 -11.87 -26.25 -8.86
C HIS A 101 -10.64 -25.38 -9.08
N GLU A 102 -9.60 -25.90 -9.75
CA GLU A 102 -8.39 -25.12 -10.05
C GLU A 102 -8.64 -24.10 -11.17
N VAL A 103 -9.44 -24.48 -12.16
CA VAL A 103 -9.92 -23.63 -13.25
C VAL A 103 -11.44 -23.73 -13.30
N LEU A 104 -12.11 -22.60 -13.52
CA LEU A 104 -13.58 -22.54 -13.61
C LEU A 104 -13.97 -22.57 -15.09
N HIS A 105 -14.80 -23.53 -15.47
CA HIS A 105 -15.30 -23.69 -16.84
C HIS A 105 -16.78 -23.31 -16.95
N SER A 106 -17.52 -23.30 -15.84
CA SER A 106 -18.96 -23.10 -15.80
C SER A 106 -19.44 -22.24 -14.63
N LYS A 107 -20.74 -21.89 -14.62
CA LYS A 107 -21.38 -21.22 -13.47
C LYS A 107 -21.43 -22.15 -12.26
N GLU A 108 -21.57 -23.45 -12.51
CA GLU A 108 -21.58 -24.50 -11.50
C GLU A 108 -20.22 -24.59 -10.81
N ASP A 109 -19.11 -24.58 -11.55
CA ASP A 109 -17.76 -24.57 -10.98
C ASP A 109 -17.53 -23.33 -10.12
N LEU A 110 -17.98 -22.16 -10.59
CA LEU A 110 -17.91 -20.91 -9.82
C LEU A 110 -18.66 -21.03 -8.50
N LYS A 111 -19.89 -21.55 -8.52
CA LYS A 111 -20.70 -21.78 -7.32
C LYS A 111 -20.00 -22.75 -6.37
N GLU A 112 -19.55 -23.90 -6.87
CA GLU A 112 -18.91 -24.93 -6.05
C GLU A 112 -17.60 -24.43 -5.41
N ALA A 113 -16.76 -23.76 -6.19
CA ALA A 113 -15.52 -23.18 -5.71
C ALA A 113 -15.78 -22.06 -4.70
N PHE A 114 -16.77 -21.18 -4.97
CA PHE A 114 -17.17 -20.13 -4.04
C PHE A 114 -17.62 -20.70 -2.70
N ILE A 115 -18.51 -21.70 -2.69
CA ILE A 115 -19.00 -22.34 -1.46
C ILE A 115 -17.84 -22.98 -0.70
N HIS A 116 -16.96 -23.71 -1.40
CA HIS A 116 -15.79 -24.36 -0.78
C HIS A 116 -14.92 -23.38 0.04
N TYR A 117 -14.63 -22.20 -0.54
CA TYR A 117 -13.80 -21.18 0.10
C TYR A 117 -14.55 -20.35 1.13
N MET A 118 -15.84 -20.06 0.88
CA MET A 118 -16.70 -19.32 1.80
C MET A 118 -16.89 -20.07 3.12
N GLU A 119 -17.13 -21.38 3.09
CA GLU A 119 -17.25 -22.22 4.30
C GLU A 119 -16.01 -22.19 5.18
N ARG A 120 -14.84 -21.95 4.58
CA ARG A 120 -13.53 -21.91 5.27
C ARG A 120 -13.12 -20.51 5.68
N GLY A 121 -13.84 -19.47 5.25
CA GLY A 121 -13.41 -18.08 5.38
C GLY A 121 -12.05 -17.82 4.71
N ALA A 122 -11.73 -18.57 3.65
CA ALA A 122 -10.42 -18.55 3.00
C ALA A 122 -10.46 -17.74 1.71
N ALA A 123 -9.36 -17.04 1.43
CA ALA A 123 -9.18 -16.34 0.16
C ALA A 123 -8.82 -17.32 -0.97
N ALA A 124 -9.32 -17.05 -2.17
CA ALA A 124 -8.96 -17.75 -3.38
C ALA A 124 -9.08 -16.85 -4.60
N GLU A 125 -8.24 -17.12 -5.60
CA GLU A 125 -8.30 -16.53 -6.93
C GLU A 125 -8.31 -17.65 -7.95
N ARG A 126 -9.17 -17.55 -8.97
CA ARG A 126 -9.35 -18.58 -9.98
C ARG A 126 -9.47 -17.99 -11.36
N PHE A 127 -8.86 -18.68 -12.32
CA PHE A 127 -9.06 -18.39 -13.72
C PHE A 127 -10.39 -18.97 -14.19
N PHE A 128 -11.15 -18.18 -14.96
CA PHE A 128 -12.38 -18.62 -15.61
C PHE A 128 -12.11 -18.75 -17.11
N SER A 129 -12.19 -19.96 -17.67
CA SER A 129 -11.70 -20.24 -19.02
C SER A 129 -12.70 -19.94 -20.13
N ASP A 130 -14.01 -20.09 -19.87
CA ASP A 130 -15.04 -19.80 -20.88
C ASP A 130 -15.29 -18.29 -20.93
N SER A 131 -14.82 -17.65 -22.00
CA SER A 131 -14.84 -16.20 -22.15
C SER A 131 -16.25 -15.63 -22.28
N GLU A 132 -17.19 -16.33 -22.92
CA GLU A 132 -18.57 -15.84 -23.08
C GLU A 132 -19.34 -15.92 -21.76
N VAL A 133 -19.20 -17.05 -21.05
CA VAL A 133 -19.81 -17.22 -19.73
C VAL A 133 -19.21 -16.23 -18.74
N PHE A 134 -17.89 -16.04 -18.75
CA PHE A 134 -17.22 -15.04 -17.93
C PHE A 134 -17.72 -13.61 -18.23
N GLN A 135 -17.84 -13.22 -19.49
CA GLN A 135 -18.37 -11.90 -19.86
C GLN A 135 -19.79 -11.66 -19.34
N ARG A 136 -20.66 -12.68 -19.38
CA ARG A 136 -22.01 -12.61 -18.81
C ARG A 136 -21.98 -12.44 -17.29
N ILE A 137 -21.11 -13.18 -16.60
CA ILE A 137 -20.92 -13.07 -15.14
C ILE A 137 -20.37 -11.70 -14.76
N ALA A 138 -19.34 -11.23 -15.45
CA ALA A 138 -18.72 -9.93 -15.21
C ALA A 138 -19.71 -8.77 -15.42
N ARG A 139 -20.55 -8.85 -16.46
CA ARG A 139 -21.63 -7.88 -16.68
C ARG A 139 -22.65 -7.90 -15.55
N ALA A 140 -23.12 -9.09 -15.16
CA ALA A 140 -24.06 -9.23 -14.05
C ALA A 140 -23.48 -8.69 -12.74
N ALA A 141 -22.19 -8.90 -12.48
CA ALA A 141 -21.51 -8.34 -11.32
C ALA A 141 -21.40 -6.81 -11.38
N ALA A 142 -21.06 -6.24 -12.54
CA ALA A 142 -20.93 -4.79 -12.72
C ALA A 142 -22.29 -4.06 -12.61
N GLU A 143 -23.37 -4.70 -13.04
CA GLU A 143 -24.74 -4.17 -13.00
C GLU A 143 -25.46 -4.47 -11.67
N TYR A 144 -24.87 -5.29 -10.79
CA TYR A 144 -25.49 -5.69 -9.54
C TYR A 144 -25.71 -4.49 -8.59
N PRO A 145 -26.91 -4.33 -7.99
CA PRO A 145 -27.16 -3.24 -7.04
C PRO A 145 -26.18 -3.25 -5.86
N GLY A 146 -25.43 -2.17 -5.71
CA GLY A 146 -24.40 -2.04 -4.66
C GLY A 146 -23.01 -2.56 -5.05
N ALA A 147 -22.81 -2.97 -6.30
CA ALA A 147 -21.48 -3.22 -6.84
C ALA A 147 -20.60 -1.98 -6.72
N LYS A 148 -19.34 -2.18 -6.32
CA LYS A 148 -18.33 -1.12 -6.28
C LYS A 148 -17.32 -1.39 -7.39
N LEU A 149 -17.14 -0.42 -8.26
CA LEU A 149 -16.21 -0.48 -9.38
C LEU A 149 -14.96 0.34 -9.04
N TYR A 150 -13.80 -0.26 -9.22
CA TYR A 150 -12.50 0.37 -9.00
C TYR A 150 -11.61 0.23 -10.23
N VAL A 151 -10.71 1.20 -10.40
CA VAL A 151 -9.60 1.05 -11.34
C VAL A 151 -8.64 0.01 -10.75
N GLY A 152 -8.39 -1.05 -11.51
CA GLY A 152 -7.46 -2.10 -11.15
C GLY A 152 -6.23 -2.11 -12.06
N GLY A 153 -5.20 -2.83 -11.62
CA GLY A 153 -3.93 -2.94 -12.33
C GLY A 153 -2.92 -1.87 -11.93
N ASN A 154 -1.69 -2.33 -11.68
CA ASN A 154 -0.60 -1.49 -11.16
C ASN A 154 -0.34 -0.26 -12.04
N ALA A 155 -0.24 -0.45 -13.36
CA ALA A 155 0.05 0.65 -14.25
C ALA A 155 -1.10 1.67 -14.28
N ALA A 156 -2.35 1.22 -14.32
CA ALA A 156 -3.51 2.10 -14.29
C ALA A 156 -3.60 2.90 -12.97
N LEU A 157 -3.32 2.26 -11.82
CA LEU A 157 -3.31 2.91 -10.51
C LEU A 157 -2.18 3.95 -10.39
N ILE A 158 -0.98 3.64 -10.88
CA ILE A 158 0.14 4.59 -10.95
C ILE A 158 -0.27 5.80 -11.81
N ALA A 159 -0.83 5.54 -13.00
CA ALA A 159 -1.29 6.60 -13.89
C ALA A 159 -2.38 7.46 -13.24
N GLN A 160 -3.35 6.85 -12.55
CA GLN A 160 -4.40 7.56 -11.83
C GLN A 160 -3.81 8.46 -10.72
N LYS A 161 -2.83 7.97 -9.95
CA LYS A 161 -2.18 8.78 -8.93
C LYS A 161 -1.38 9.94 -9.54
N LEU A 162 -0.63 9.70 -10.62
CA LEU A 162 0.13 10.74 -11.32
C LEU A 162 -0.79 11.79 -11.97
N ALA A 163 -1.98 11.38 -12.43
CA ALA A 163 -2.97 12.29 -13.00
C ALA A 163 -3.59 13.25 -11.98
N THR A 164 -3.34 13.05 -10.68
CA THR A 164 -3.75 14.01 -9.63
C THR A 164 -2.89 15.28 -9.59
N TYR A 165 -1.75 15.30 -10.28
CA TYR A 165 -0.88 16.47 -10.39
C TYR A 165 -1.25 17.29 -11.63
N PRO A 166 -1.69 18.56 -11.48
CA PRO A 166 -2.28 19.33 -12.58
C PRO A 166 -1.29 19.66 -13.71
N ASP A 167 -0.01 19.81 -13.39
CA ASP A 167 1.03 20.20 -14.34
C ASP A 167 1.74 19.01 -15.02
N LEU A 168 1.31 17.78 -14.71
CA LEU A 168 1.88 16.55 -15.24
C LEU A 168 0.94 15.93 -16.28
N VAL A 169 1.40 15.86 -17.52
CA VAL A 169 0.68 15.13 -18.58
C VAL A 169 0.97 13.64 -18.47
N VAL A 170 -0.05 12.84 -18.19
CA VAL A 170 0.05 11.37 -18.11
C VAL A 170 -0.44 10.75 -19.42
N GLN A 171 0.44 10.00 -20.08
CA GLN A 171 0.09 9.19 -21.24
C GLN A 171 0.03 7.72 -20.82
N TYR A 172 -1.18 7.15 -20.81
CA TYR A 172 -1.36 5.73 -20.52
C TYR A 172 -1.30 4.88 -21.79
N HIS A 173 -0.57 3.78 -21.77
CA HIS A 173 -0.49 2.83 -22.87
C HIS A 173 -1.11 1.50 -22.46
N VAL A 174 -2.27 1.19 -23.05
CA VAL A 174 -2.89 -0.14 -22.97
C VAL A 174 -2.33 -0.98 -24.11
N HIS A 175 -1.68 -2.10 -23.81
CA HIS A 175 -1.45 -3.14 -24.81
C HIS A 175 -2.65 -4.09 -24.78
N THR A 176 -3.56 -3.96 -25.75
CA THR A 176 -4.63 -4.95 -25.93
C THR A 176 -4.06 -6.20 -26.59
N SER A 177 -3.54 -7.12 -25.77
CA SER A 177 -3.30 -8.49 -26.20
C SER A 177 -4.67 -9.19 -26.23
N VAL A 178 -5.30 -9.30 -27.39
CA VAL A 178 -6.37 -10.28 -27.55
C VAL A 178 -5.70 -11.64 -27.47
N VAL A 179 -5.74 -12.26 -26.29
CA VAL A 179 -5.36 -13.67 -26.14
C VAL A 179 -6.49 -14.47 -26.74
N ASN A 180 -6.38 -14.74 -28.05
CA ASN A 180 -7.14 -15.82 -28.66
C ASN A 180 -6.53 -17.13 -28.14
N SER A 181 -7.20 -17.76 -27.18
CA SER A 181 -6.96 -19.14 -26.75
C SER A 181 -8.30 -19.86 -26.71
#